data_AF-K1TPC0-F1
#
_entry.id   AF-K1TPC0-F1
#
_cell.length_a   1.000
_cell.length_b   1.000
_cell.length_c   1.000
_cell.angle_alpha   90.00
_cell.angle_beta   90.00
_cell.angle_gamma   90.00
#
_symmetry.space_group_name_H-M   'P 1'
#
loop_
_entity.id
_entity.type
_entity.pdbx_description
1 polymer ?
#
loop_
_entity_poly.entity_id
_entity_poly.type
_entity_poly.pdbx_seq_one_letter_code
_entity_poly.pdbx_strand_id
1 'polypeptide(L)'
;GVLWKITEACEKSLDFYEGFPSFYGKESIRVKNQDGVEKEVFVYMMNAPHKDVPAKPSKFYLDGILEGCKDNQIPTESVMEAVKRTRQEVKKEKIDMQDKTYRRGNIFCGILLEKIYL
;
A
#
# COMPACT_ATOMS: atom_id res chain seq x y z
N GLY A 1 5.25 -11.50 9.42
CA GLY A 1 6.47 -11.07 8.72
C GLY A 1 7.67 -11.82 9.27
N VAL A 2 8.87 -11.55 8.75
CA VAL A 2 10.13 -12.17 9.20
C VAL A 2 10.97 -11.12 9.92
N LEU A 3 11.70 -11.53 10.95
CA LEU A 3 12.68 -10.68 11.64
C LEU A 3 14.08 -11.11 11.27
N TRP A 4 14.89 -10.15 10.79
CA TRP A 4 16.27 -10.37 10.41
C TRP A 4 17.20 -9.66 11.37
N LYS A 5 18.23 -10.37 11.84
CA LYS A 5 19.35 -9.74 12.55
C LYS A 5 20.39 -9.34 11.52
N ILE A 6 20.69 -8.05 11.44
CA ILE A 6 21.62 -7.49 10.46
C ILE A 6 22.78 -6.76 11.14
N THR A 7 23.83 -6.47 10.38
CA THR A 7 24.95 -5.62 10.81
C THR A 7 24.74 -4.17 10.34
N GLU A 8 25.47 -3.22 10.90
CA GLU A 8 25.44 -1.82 10.43
C GLU A 8 25.80 -1.66 8.95
N ALA A 9 26.72 -2.50 8.43
CA ALA A 9 27.08 -2.48 7.02
C ALA A 9 25.92 -2.96 6.12
N CYS A 10 25.17 -3.96 6.58
CA CYS A 10 23.95 -4.41 5.92
C CYS A 10 22.88 -3.31 5.96
N GLU A 11 22.74 -2.60 7.08
CA GLU A 11 21.79 -1.49 7.19
C GLU A 11 22.10 -0.37 6.18
N LYS A 12 23.36 0.06 6.06
CA LYS A 12 23.76 1.08 5.07
C LYS A 12 23.47 0.65 3.63
N SER A 13 23.64 -0.64 3.34
CA SER A 13 23.32 -1.20 2.02
C SER A 13 21.81 -1.20 1.77
N LEU A 14 21.01 -1.52 2.79
CA LEU A 14 19.55 -1.45 2.74
C LEU A 14 19.05 -0.01 2.59
N ASP A 15 19.65 0.96 3.29
CA ASP A 15 19.30 2.38 3.16
C ASP A 15 19.43 2.85 1.72
N PHE A 16 20.52 2.45 1.05
CA PHE A 16 20.72 2.76 -0.37
C PHE A 16 19.69 2.06 -1.25
N TYR A 17 19.43 0.77 -1.01
CA TYR A 17 18.47 -0.02 -1.79
C TYR A 17 17.03 0.51 -1.69
N GLU A 18 16.60 0.90 -0.49
CA GLU A 18 15.27 1.44 -0.20
C GLU A 18 15.16 2.94 -0.54
N GLY A 19 16.27 3.59 -0.92
CA GLY A 19 16.30 5.02 -1.22
C GLY A 19 15.96 5.90 -0.02
N PHE A 20 16.37 5.48 1.19
CA PHE A 20 16.21 6.24 2.43
C PHE A 20 17.02 7.55 2.38
N PRO A 21 16.49 8.67 2.91
CA PRO A 21 15.16 8.85 3.50
C PRO A 21 14.09 9.33 2.52
N SER A 22 14.36 9.31 1.20
CA SER A 22 13.48 9.92 0.21
C SER A 22 12.25 9.05 -0.08
N PHE A 23 12.44 7.83 -0.58
CA PHE A 23 11.33 6.96 -0.98
C PHE A 23 10.67 6.27 0.20
N TYR A 24 11.50 5.76 1.12
CA TYR A 24 11.07 5.12 2.35
C TYR A 24 11.72 5.80 3.56
N GLY A 25 10.93 6.02 4.59
CA GLY A 25 11.40 6.37 5.93
C GLY A 25 11.66 5.12 6.78
N LYS A 26 12.35 5.30 7.90
CA LYS A 26 12.58 4.25 8.91
C LYS A 26 11.75 4.53 10.16
N GLU A 27 11.03 3.53 10.64
CA GLU A 27 10.25 3.62 11.88
C GLU A 27 10.63 2.49 12.83
N SER A 28 10.83 2.83 14.11
CA SER A 28 11.06 1.85 15.17
C SER A 28 9.73 1.38 15.73
N ILE A 29 9.50 0.07 15.70
CA ILE A 29 8.28 -0.57 16.16
C ILE A 29 8.62 -1.66 17.19
N ARG A 30 7.66 -1.96 18.06
CA ARG A 30 7.73 -3.11 18.96
C ARG A 30 6.89 -4.24 18.41
N VAL A 31 7.49 -5.42 18.30
CA VAL A 31 6.81 -6.63 17.83
C VAL A 31 6.93 -7.74 18.86
N LYS A 32 5.92 -8.58 18.95
CA LYS A 32 5.91 -9.77 19.81
C LYS A 32 6.17 -11.01 18.96
N ASN A 33 7.15 -11.83 19.34
CA ASN A 33 7.41 -13.10 18.65
C ASN A 33 6.41 -14.19 19.09
N GLN A 34 6.50 -15.38 18.51
CA GLN A 34 5.64 -16.51 18.84
C GLN A 34 5.77 -16.96 20.31
N ASP A 35 6.95 -16.81 20.90
CA ASP A 35 7.22 -17.11 22.32
C ASP A 35 6.69 -16.02 23.27
N GLY A 36 6.13 -14.94 22.72
CA GLY A 36 5.59 -13.82 23.46
C GLY A 36 6.61 -12.78 23.93
N VAL A 37 7.86 -12.87 23.48
CA VAL A 37 8.92 -11.90 23.77
C VAL A 37 8.76 -10.67 22.86
N GLU A 38 8.72 -9.49 23.48
CA GLU A 38 8.74 -8.23 22.76
C GLU A 38 10.16 -7.88 22.29
N LYS A 39 10.26 -7.38 21.06
CA LYS A 39 11.50 -6.88 20.47
C LYS A 39 11.26 -5.54 19.79
N GLU A 40 12.17 -4.61 20.01
CA GLU A 40 12.26 -3.39 19.24
C GLU A 40 13.02 -3.69 17.93
N VAL A 41 12.41 -3.31 16.82
CA VAL A 41 12.92 -3.51 15.47
C VAL A 41 12.61 -2.26 14.64
N PHE A 42 13.31 -2.08 13.52
CA PHE A 42 12.96 -1.02 12.57
C PHE A 42 12.35 -1.61 11.30
N VAL A 43 11.50 -0.82 10.64
CA VAL A 43 10.90 -1.15 9.35
C VAL A 43 11.01 0.03 8.39
N TYR A 44 11.07 -0.26 7.09
CA TYR A 44 10.97 0.77 6.04
C TYR A 44 9.51 0.99 5.68
N MET A 45 9.07 2.25 5.73
CA MET A 45 7.70 2.67 5.44
C MET A 45 7.73 3.68 4.30
N MET A 46 6.88 3.49 3.30
CA MET A 46 6.84 4.37 2.13
C MET A 46 6.43 5.78 2.55
N ASN A 47 7.10 6.80 2.00
CA ASN A 47 6.79 8.20 2.28
C ASN A 47 5.65 8.74 1.40
N ALA A 48 5.06 9.86 1.84
CA ALA A 48 4.18 10.65 0.99
C ALA A 48 4.97 11.25 -0.20
N PRO A 49 4.34 11.42 -1.37
CA PRO A 49 2.93 11.13 -1.67
C PRO A 49 2.67 9.67 -2.06
N HIS A 50 3.71 8.86 -2.21
CA HIS A 50 3.60 7.51 -2.79
C HIS A 50 2.74 6.56 -1.93
N LYS A 51 2.81 6.69 -0.60
CA LYS A 51 1.96 5.91 0.31
C LYS A 51 0.46 6.25 0.22
N ASP A 52 0.13 7.45 -0.26
CA ASP A 52 -1.23 7.99 -0.25
C ASP A 52 -2.03 7.61 -1.51
N VAL A 53 -1.37 7.02 -2.50
CA VAL A 53 -1.99 6.58 -3.75
C VAL A 53 -1.99 5.04 -3.79
N PRO A 54 -3.15 4.38 -3.64
CA PRO A 54 -3.21 2.94 -3.70
C PRO A 54 -2.80 2.44 -5.09
N ALA A 55 -1.90 1.47 -5.14
CA ALA A 55 -1.42 0.89 -6.38
C ALA A 55 -1.44 -0.64 -6.33
N LYS A 56 -1.86 -1.27 -7.42
CA LYS A 56 -1.81 -2.73 -7.52
C LYS A 56 -0.35 -3.17 -7.72
N PRO A 57 0.16 -4.14 -6.92
CA PRO A 57 1.47 -4.70 -7.19
C PRO A 57 1.50 -5.38 -8.56
N SER A 58 2.70 -5.43 -9.17
CA SER A 58 2.93 -6.26 -10.35
C SER A 58 2.80 -7.74 -9.98
N LYS A 59 2.51 -8.60 -10.98
CA LYS A 59 2.42 -10.04 -10.75
C LYS A 59 3.74 -10.60 -10.20
N PHE A 60 4.86 -10.24 -10.83
CA PHE A 60 6.19 -10.70 -10.43
C PHE A 60 6.53 -10.34 -8.98
N TYR A 61 6.25 -9.10 -8.57
CA TYR A 61 6.50 -8.66 -7.20
C TYR A 61 5.62 -9.39 -6.19
N LEU A 62 4.33 -9.58 -6.51
CA LEU A 62 3.41 -10.33 -5.65
C LEU A 62 3.85 -11.80 -5.51
N ASP A 63 4.24 -12.44 -6.61
CA ASP A 63 4.70 -13.84 -6.58
C ASP A 63 5.92 -14.00 -5.68
N GLY A 64 6.90 -13.08 -5.75
CA GLY A 64 8.06 -13.10 -4.86
C GLY A 64 7.71 -12.95 -3.37
N ILE A 65 6.71 -12.12 -3.03
CA ILE A 65 6.20 -12.04 -1.65
C ILE A 65 5.58 -13.37 -1.21
N LEU A 66 4.75 -13.98 -2.07
CA LEU A 66 4.07 -15.23 -1.76
C LEU A 66 5.05 -16.40 -1.61
N GLU A 67 6.09 -16.46 -2.45
CA GLU A 67 7.18 -17.42 -2.33
C GLU A 67 7.94 -17.22 -1.01
N GLY A 68 8.36 -15.99 -0.69
CA GLY A 68 9.01 -15.69 0.58
C GLY A 68 8.15 -16.02 1.80
N CYS A 69 6.83 -15.83 1.73
CA CYS A 69 5.91 -16.29 2.78
C CYS A 69 5.94 -17.81 2.93
N LYS A 70 5.88 -18.57 1.84
CA LYS A 70 5.91 -20.04 1.88
C LYS A 70 7.23 -20.57 2.45
N ASP A 71 8.36 -20.03 2.01
CA ASP A 71 9.69 -20.44 2.48
C ASP A 71 9.85 -20.22 3.99
N ASN A 72 9.20 -19.18 4.53
CA ASN A 72 9.21 -18.85 5.95
C ASN A 72 7.98 -19.38 6.72
N GLN A 73 7.17 -20.26 6.12
CA GLN A 73 5.98 -20.86 6.74
C GLN A 73 4.99 -19.81 7.28
N ILE A 74 4.88 -18.67 6.59
CA ILE A 74 3.96 -17.58 6.91
C ILE A 74 2.68 -17.76 6.06
N PRO A 75 1.49 -17.71 6.68
CA PRO A 75 0.21 -17.76 5.97
C PRO A 75 0.08 -16.65 4.92
N THR A 76 -0.29 -17.01 3.68
CA THR A 76 -0.38 -16.07 2.54
C THR A 76 -1.72 -15.34 2.46
N GLU A 77 -2.70 -15.74 3.27
CA GLU A 77 -4.08 -15.26 3.25
C GLU A 77 -4.13 -13.75 3.53
N SER A 78 -3.35 -13.28 4.50
CA SER A 78 -3.25 -11.86 4.86
C SER A 78 -2.74 -10.99 3.70
N VAL A 79 -1.78 -11.50 2.93
CA VAL A 79 -1.24 -10.82 1.74
C VAL A 79 -2.31 -10.75 0.65
N MET A 80 -3.00 -11.86 0.40
CA MET A 80 -4.06 -11.93 -0.61
C MET A 80 -5.26 -11.05 -0.27
N GLU A 81 -5.63 -10.97 1.00
CA GLU A 81 -6.64 -10.05 1.50
C GLU A 81 -6.24 -8.59 1.27
N ALA A 82 -4.99 -8.24 1.59
CA ALA A 82 -4.47 -6.90 1.31
C ALA A 82 -4.55 -6.54 -0.18
N VAL A 83 -4.13 -7.44 -1.08
CA VAL A 83 -4.25 -7.23 -2.54
C VAL A 83 -5.71 -7.06 -2.97
N LYS A 84 -6.64 -7.81 -2.39
CA LYS A 84 -8.07 -7.67 -2.68
C LYS A 84 -8.59 -6.29 -2.27
N ARG A 85 -8.23 -5.80 -1.08
CA ARG A 85 -8.60 -4.45 -0.61
C ARG A 85 -8.06 -3.36 -1.52
N THR A 86 -6.77 -3.40 -1.87
CA THR A 86 -6.16 -2.43 -2.80
C THR A 86 -6.85 -2.43 -4.16
N ARG A 87 -7.26 -3.60 -4.69
CA ARG A 87 -8.04 -3.66 -5.94
C ARG A 87 -9.39 -2.96 -5.84
N GLN A 88 -10.03 -2.96 -4.67
CA GLN A 88 -11.30 -2.27 -4.44
C GLN A 88 -11.10 -0.76 -4.32
N GLU A 89 -10.06 -0.33 -3.59
CA GLU A 89 -9.70 1.10 -3.44
C GLU A 89 -9.39 1.74 -4.79
N VAL A 90 -8.52 1.10 -5.60
CA VAL A 90 -8.18 1.59 -6.95
C VAL A 90 -9.40 1.64 -7.87
N LYS A 91 -10.34 0.69 -7.74
CA LYS A 91 -11.60 0.74 -8.51
C LYS A 91 -12.49 1.91 -8.08
N LYS A 92 -12.61 2.14 -6.78
CA LYS A 92 -13.41 3.23 -6.22
C LYS A 92 -12.85 4.59 -6.64
N GLU A 93 -11.54 4.79 -6.56
CA GLU A 93 -10.91 6.04 -7.02
C GLU A 93 -11.16 6.32 -8.51
N LYS A 94 -11.13 5.28 -9.36
CA LYS A 94 -11.45 5.43 -10.78
C LYS A 94 -12.90 5.85 -10.99
N ILE A 95 -13.84 5.28 -10.24
CA ILE A 95 -15.26 5.65 -10.30
C ILE A 95 -15.46 7.09 -9.81
N ASP A 96 -14.85 7.46 -8.68
CA ASP A 96 -14.96 8.81 -8.10
C ASP A 96 -14.33 9.87 -9.03
N MET A 97 -13.22 9.54 -9.69
CA MET A 97 -12.59 10.39 -10.70
C MET A 97 -13.46 10.52 -11.96
N GLN A 98 -14.13 9.44 -12.38
CA GLN A 98 -15.05 9.44 -13.51
C GLN A 98 -16.35 10.22 -13.19
N ASP A 99 -16.90 10.12 -11.97
CA ASP A 99 -18.05 10.93 -11.53
C ASP A 99 -17.68 12.42 -11.43
N LYS A 100 -16.51 12.76 -10.88
CA LYS A 100 -16.03 14.15 -10.83
C LYS A 100 -15.78 14.74 -12.21
N THR A 101 -15.23 13.98 -13.15
CA THR A 101 -15.05 14.42 -14.54
C THR A 101 -16.38 14.54 -15.27
N TYR A 102 -17.34 13.64 -15.04
CA TYR A 102 -18.71 13.78 -15.54
C TYR A 102 -19.40 15.03 -14.99
N ARG A 103 -19.33 15.30 -13.67
CA ARG A 103 -19.88 16.53 -13.10
C ARG A 103 -19.17 17.79 -13.60
N ARG A 104 -17.84 17.76 -13.81
CA ARG A 104 -17.10 18.88 -14.42
C ARG A 104 -17.40 19.09 -15.90
N GLY A 105 -17.64 18.01 -16.65
CA GLY A 105 -18.09 18.06 -18.05
C GLY A 105 -19.55 18.49 -18.20
N ASN A 106 -20.37 18.28 -17.17
CA ASN A 106 -21.80 18.65 -17.14
C ASN A 106 -22.11 19.99 -16.43
N ILE A 107 -21.12 20.85 -16.18
CA ILE A 107 -21.37 22.25 -15.73
C ILE A 107 -21.94 23.11 -16.89
N PHE A 108 -22.23 22.52 -18.05
CA PHE A 108 -22.93 23.15 -19.17
C PHE A 108 -24.07 22.29 -19.74
N CYS A 109 -24.89 21.63 -18.91
CA CYS A 109 -26.24 21.18 -19.34
C CYS A 109 -27.17 20.84 -18.16
N GLY A 110 -27.23 21.69 -17.14
CA GLY A 110 -27.96 21.38 -15.91
C GLY A 110 -28.52 22.59 -15.17
N ILE A 111 -28.80 23.69 -15.86
CA ILE A 111 -29.76 24.67 -15.33
C ILE A 111 -31.16 24.13 -15.70
N LEU A 112 -31.81 23.58 -14.69
CA LEU A 112 -33.26 23.63 -14.51
C LEU A 112 -34.15 22.78 -15.45
N LEU A 113 -34.07 21.45 -15.32
CA LEU A 113 -35.17 20.54 -15.71
C LEU A 113 -36.16 20.37 -14.54
N GLU A 114 -36.71 21.48 -14.03
CA GLU A 114 -37.78 21.42 -13.01
C GLU A 114 -38.89 22.46 -13.20
N LYS A 115 -39.09 22.99 -14.41
CA LYS A 115 -40.33 23.67 -14.79
C LYS A 115 -40.65 23.42 -16.25
N ILE A 116 -41.43 22.39 -16.52
CA ILE A 116 -42.54 22.34 -17.49
C ILE A 116 -43.17 20.96 -17.28
N TYR A 117 -44.24 20.91 -16.51
CA TYR A 117 -45.57 20.50 -16.96
C TYR A 117 -46.52 20.91 -15.83
N LEU A 118 -47.51 21.73 -16.20
CA LEU A 118 -48.77 21.84 -15.45
C LEU A 118 -49.42 20.46 -15.37
#